data_AF-A0A2R6CEQ2-F1
#
_entry.id   AF-A0A2R6CEQ2-F1
#
_cell.length_a   1.000
_cell.length_b   1.000
_cell.length_c   1.000
_cell.angle_alpha   90.00
_cell.angle_beta   90.00
_cell.angle_gamma   90.00
#
_symmetry.space_group_name_H-M   'P 1'
#
loop_
_entity.id
_entity.type
_entity.pdbx_description
1 polymer ?
#
loop_
_entity_poly.entity_id
_entity_poly.type
_entity_poly.pdbx_seq_one_letter_code
_entity_poly.pdbx_strand_id
1 'polypeptide(L)'
;MHTSSDKPILEAQGDQHDSLNRLYTSNSAEDILRFYEHFEGPTQLVEWMKTRRRGRAAISEREGDSEVVVVIPTANVEGEYARKCTQIYRGLQIVFVESGRGDPYFNYARNSNAGVEYAIRRHSPKWIIISNDDMSKVDEPSVLLQGLSTLDHRKTRLVYPLPPTSYHSYTVCIAKPTRLRNALYRPLVEPFSERLRLYRKFQVEYDVGPLSGPFAKLYTRIHTFRLTGSITILSAAYTASVAGKVFDETYINSVEDVDLSLTLSLEPQTIAEVNYRIADMVGGTIGGFSRTRTLREIANWVYFNHKARNQGFTHPGITNPPPHE
;
A
#
# COMPACT_ATOMS: atom_id res chain seq x y z
N MET A 1 -7.03 -47.27 -10.58
CA MET A 1 -6.63 -46.46 -11.75
C MET A 1 -7.20 -45.05 -11.59
N HIS A 2 -6.46 -44.17 -10.92
CA HIS A 2 -6.72 -42.73 -10.94
C HIS A 2 -5.38 -42.09 -11.23
N THR A 3 -5.15 -41.80 -12.50
CA THR A 3 -3.90 -41.22 -12.99
C THR A 3 -4.22 -40.06 -13.93
N SER A 4 -3.70 -38.90 -13.56
CA SER A 4 -2.82 -38.12 -14.43
C SER A 4 -3.43 -37.16 -15.48
N SER A 5 -4.68 -36.72 -15.39
CA SER A 5 -5.21 -35.68 -16.31
C SER A 5 -4.97 -34.23 -15.86
N ASP A 6 -4.84 -33.98 -14.56
CA ASP A 6 -4.92 -32.60 -14.04
C ASP A 6 -3.55 -31.96 -13.75
N LYS A 7 -2.48 -32.76 -13.71
CA LYS A 7 -1.09 -32.28 -13.49
C LYS A 7 -0.55 -31.36 -14.61
N PRO A 8 -0.68 -31.69 -15.90
CA PRO A 8 -0.04 -30.88 -16.95
C PRO A 8 -0.69 -29.51 -17.14
N ILE A 9 -1.98 -29.36 -16.80
CA ILE A 9 -2.70 -28.09 -16.89
C ILE A 9 -2.29 -27.15 -15.75
N LEU A 10 -2.14 -27.68 -14.54
CA LEU A 10 -1.70 -26.91 -13.37
C LEU A 10 -0.21 -26.51 -13.45
N GLU A 11 0.64 -27.39 -13.98
CA GLU A 11 2.07 -27.08 -14.23
C GLU A 11 2.22 -25.99 -15.31
N ALA A 12 1.48 -26.08 -16.42
CA ALA A 12 1.50 -25.06 -17.47
C ALA A 12 0.98 -23.68 -17.00
N GLN A 13 -0.05 -23.65 -16.15
CA GLN A 13 -0.55 -22.41 -15.54
C GLN A 13 0.46 -21.81 -14.53
N GLY A 14 1.15 -22.65 -13.75
CA GLY A 14 2.21 -22.23 -12.84
C GLY A 14 3.40 -21.59 -13.55
N ASP A 15 3.86 -22.20 -14.65
CA ASP A 15 4.99 -21.72 -15.45
C ASP A 15 4.69 -20.38 -16.14
N GLN A 16 3.45 -20.20 -16.61
CA GLN A 16 3.00 -18.93 -17.19
C GLN A 16 2.94 -17.81 -16.14
N HIS A 17 2.44 -18.09 -14.94
CA HIS A 17 2.41 -17.13 -13.83
C HIS A 17 3.81 -16.65 -13.42
N ASP A 18 4.76 -17.59 -13.32
CA ASP A 18 6.14 -17.28 -12.98
C ASP A 18 6.83 -16.49 -14.09
N SER A 19 6.56 -16.82 -15.35
CA SER A 19 7.06 -16.06 -16.49
C SER A 19 6.59 -14.60 -16.48
N LEU A 20 5.30 -14.36 -16.26
CA LEU A 20 4.73 -13.01 -16.16
C LEU A 20 5.29 -12.25 -14.94
N ASN A 21 5.44 -12.92 -13.79
CA ASN A 21 6.01 -12.29 -12.61
C ASN A 21 7.48 -11.88 -12.80
N ARG A 22 8.26 -12.69 -13.53
CA ARG A 22 9.64 -12.33 -13.91
C ARG A 22 9.68 -11.06 -14.76
N LEU A 23 8.77 -10.91 -15.73
CA LEU A 23 8.66 -9.69 -16.53
C LEU A 23 8.27 -8.48 -15.67
N TYR A 24 7.26 -8.64 -14.79
CA TYR A 24 6.81 -7.57 -13.89
C TYR A 24 7.91 -7.10 -12.91
N THR A 25 8.70 -8.03 -12.36
CA THR A 25 9.77 -7.74 -11.40
C THR A 25 11.12 -7.45 -12.05
N SER A 26 11.23 -7.48 -13.37
CA SER A 26 12.47 -7.20 -14.09
C SER A 26 12.96 -5.77 -13.86
N ASN A 27 14.29 -5.59 -13.83
CA ASN A 27 14.93 -4.28 -13.77
C ASN A 27 14.97 -3.56 -15.13
N SER A 28 14.48 -4.18 -16.21
CA SER A 28 14.28 -3.53 -17.52
C SER A 28 12.86 -2.99 -17.64
N ALA A 29 12.74 -1.73 -18.09
CA ALA A 29 11.43 -1.12 -18.38
C ALA A 29 10.73 -1.86 -19.53
N GLU A 30 11.50 -2.33 -20.51
CA GLU A 30 11.02 -3.02 -21.71
C GLU A 30 10.44 -4.40 -21.38
N ASP A 31 10.99 -5.10 -20.38
CA ASP A 31 10.39 -6.33 -19.84
C ASP A 31 9.05 -6.03 -19.16
N ILE A 32 8.96 -4.97 -18.37
CA ILE A 32 7.71 -4.58 -17.68
C ILE A 32 6.65 -4.13 -18.69
N LEU A 33 7.04 -3.47 -19.78
CA LEU A 33 6.13 -3.14 -20.87
C LEU A 33 5.61 -4.41 -21.56
N ARG A 34 6.48 -5.39 -21.84
CA ARG A 34 6.09 -6.70 -22.36
C ARG A 34 5.15 -7.44 -21.42
N PHE A 35 5.33 -7.33 -20.10
CA PHE A 35 4.35 -7.85 -19.14
C PHE A 35 2.94 -7.30 -19.42
N TYR A 36 2.81 -5.98 -19.60
CA TYR A 36 1.50 -5.37 -19.89
C TYR A 36 0.92 -5.73 -21.26
N GLU A 37 1.73 -6.18 -22.22
CA GLU A 37 1.27 -6.62 -23.54
C GLU A 37 0.47 -7.93 -23.47
N HIS A 38 0.69 -8.76 -22.46
CA HIS A 38 0.01 -10.06 -22.28
C HIS A 38 -1.46 -9.96 -21.86
N PHE A 39 -1.94 -8.76 -21.52
CA PHE A 39 -3.31 -8.54 -21.05
C PHE A 39 -4.07 -7.69 -22.07
N GLU A 40 -5.28 -8.10 -22.43
CA GLU A 40 -6.13 -7.33 -23.35
C GLU A 40 -6.79 -6.13 -22.66
N GLY A 41 -7.08 -6.26 -21.36
CA GLY A 41 -7.79 -5.24 -20.59
C GLY A 41 -7.65 -5.40 -19.09
N PRO A 42 -8.31 -4.53 -18.30
CA PRO A 42 -8.12 -4.44 -16.86
C PRO A 42 -8.53 -5.72 -16.11
N THR A 43 -9.58 -6.42 -16.57
CA THR A 43 -10.07 -7.63 -15.91
C THR A 43 -9.03 -8.75 -15.90
N GLN A 44 -8.36 -9.01 -17.03
CA GLN A 44 -7.33 -10.06 -17.12
C GLN A 44 -6.11 -9.73 -16.24
N LEU A 45 -5.67 -8.47 -16.23
CA LEU A 45 -4.57 -8.03 -15.38
C LEU A 45 -4.93 -8.17 -13.88
N VAL A 46 -6.13 -7.75 -13.49
CA VAL A 46 -6.60 -7.87 -12.10
C VAL A 46 -6.73 -9.34 -11.69
N GLU A 47 -7.19 -10.22 -12.58
CA GLU A 47 -7.27 -11.65 -12.29
C GLU A 47 -5.87 -12.24 -12.04
N TRP A 48 -4.88 -11.86 -12.85
CA TRP A 48 -3.48 -12.24 -12.61
C TRP A 48 -2.96 -11.71 -11.27
N MET A 49 -3.31 -10.47 -10.88
CA MET A 49 -2.92 -9.90 -9.58
C MET A 49 -3.49 -10.71 -8.42
N LYS A 50 -4.77 -11.10 -8.48
CA LYS A 50 -5.45 -11.90 -7.44
C LYS A 50 -4.87 -13.31 -7.29
N THR A 51 -4.48 -13.91 -8.40
CA THR A 51 -3.92 -15.28 -8.47
C THR A 51 -2.39 -15.30 -8.37
N ARG A 52 -1.75 -14.14 -8.25
CA ARG A 52 -0.30 -14.01 -8.10
C ARG A 52 0.18 -14.82 -6.88
N ARG A 53 1.20 -15.65 -7.10
CA ARG A 53 1.81 -16.47 -6.05
C ARG A 53 2.20 -15.64 -4.85
N ARG A 54 2.19 -16.30 -3.69
CA ARG A 54 2.50 -15.66 -2.41
C ARG A 54 3.99 -15.72 -2.12
N GLY A 55 4.56 -14.57 -1.78
CA GLY A 55 5.91 -14.46 -1.22
C GLY A 55 5.96 -14.95 0.23
N ARG A 56 7.17 -14.93 0.79
CA ARG A 56 7.45 -15.36 2.15
C ARG A 56 6.99 -14.29 3.16
N ALA A 57 6.54 -14.75 4.33
CA ALA A 57 6.22 -13.91 5.48
C ALA A 57 6.61 -14.66 6.77
N ALA A 58 7.90 -14.65 7.11
CA ALA A 58 8.41 -15.26 8.32
C ALA A 58 8.33 -14.26 9.49
N ILE A 59 7.70 -14.67 10.59
CA ILE A 59 7.48 -13.80 11.74
C ILE A 59 8.60 -13.99 12.76
N SER A 60 9.08 -12.88 13.32
CA SER A 60 9.97 -12.88 14.48
C SER A 60 9.63 -11.72 15.40
N GLU A 61 9.89 -11.88 16.70
CA GLU A 61 9.51 -10.89 17.71
C GLU A 61 10.73 -10.25 18.37
N ARG A 62 10.51 -9.07 18.95
CA ARG A 62 11.32 -8.50 20.03
C ARG A 62 10.38 -8.12 21.16
N GLU A 63 10.63 -8.68 22.34
CA GLU A 63 9.79 -8.48 23.52
C GLU A 63 9.78 -7.01 23.97
N GLY A 64 8.61 -6.53 24.37
CA GLY A 64 8.41 -5.20 24.94
C GLY A 64 6.98 -5.03 25.45
N ASP A 65 6.56 -3.78 25.65
CA ASP A 65 5.18 -3.46 26.04
C ASP A 65 4.20 -3.90 24.94
N SER A 66 3.31 -4.84 25.29
CA SER A 66 2.33 -5.42 24.38
C SER A 66 1.04 -4.60 24.24
N GLU A 67 0.88 -3.50 25.00
CA GLU A 67 -0.27 -2.60 24.83
C GLU A 67 -0.23 -1.90 23.46
N VAL A 68 0.97 -1.62 22.96
CA VAL A 68 1.23 -1.06 21.62
C VAL A 68 2.20 -1.96 20.88
N VAL A 69 1.73 -2.63 19.84
CA VAL A 69 2.55 -3.55 19.03
C VAL A 69 2.97 -2.88 17.73
N VAL A 70 4.26 -2.95 17.40
CA VAL A 70 4.81 -2.43 16.14
C VAL A 70 5.04 -3.59 15.18
N VAL A 71 4.31 -3.61 14.06
CA VAL A 71 4.47 -4.52 12.94
C VAL A 71 5.39 -3.91 11.90
N ILE A 72 6.48 -4.61 11.56
CA ILE A 72 7.51 -4.11 10.64
C ILE A 72 7.78 -5.14 9.53
N PRO A 73 7.17 -4.97 8.34
CA PRO A 73 7.59 -5.72 7.16
C PRO A 73 9.04 -5.37 6.80
N THR A 74 9.88 -6.38 6.59
CA THR A 74 11.29 -6.16 6.23
C THR A 74 11.82 -7.26 5.32
N ALA A 75 12.83 -6.93 4.51
CA ALA A 75 13.51 -7.93 3.68
C ALA A 75 14.51 -8.79 4.48
N ASN A 76 15.02 -8.30 5.61
CA ASN A 76 15.97 -9.01 6.46
C ASN A 76 15.91 -8.48 7.90
N VAL A 77 15.50 -9.32 8.85
CA VAL A 77 15.37 -8.93 10.26
C VAL A 77 16.73 -8.62 10.92
N GLU A 78 17.80 -9.20 10.41
CA GLU A 78 19.18 -8.90 10.83
C GLU A 78 19.82 -7.79 9.97
N GLY A 79 19.03 -7.13 9.13
CA GLY A 79 19.43 -6.00 8.31
C GLY A 79 19.64 -4.72 9.13
N GLU A 80 20.34 -3.74 8.53
CA GLU A 80 20.56 -2.43 9.15
C GLU A 80 19.24 -1.72 9.50
N TYR A 81 18.28 -1.74 8.57
CA TYR A 81 16.96 -1.12 8.73
C TYR A 81 16.16 -1.71 9.89
N ALA A 82 16.00 -3.04 9.94
CA ALA A 82 15.35 -3.72 11.05
C ALA A 82 16.04 -3.48 12.40
N ARG A 83 17.38 -3.46 12.44
CA ARG A 83 18.14 -3.11 13.66
C ARG A 83 17.89 -1.66 14.10
N LYS A 84 17.82 -0.71 13.17
CA LYS A 84 17.46 0.68 13.48
C LYS A 84 16.04 0.77 14.05
N CYS A 85 15.07 0.10 13.44
CA CYS A 85 13.70 0.04 13.96
C CYS A 85 13.62 -0.52 15.39
N THR A 86 14.46 -1.50 15.73
CA THR A 86 14.55 -2.01 17.12
C THR A 86 14.97 -0.91 18.10
N GLN A 87 15.80 0.05 17.67
CA GLN A 87 16.18 1.21 18.49
C GLN A 87 15.13 2.33 18.46
N ILE A 88 14.45 2.53 17.33
CA ILE A 88 13.38 3.52 17.17
C ILE A 88 12.23 3.20 18.12
N TYR A 89 11.81 1.93 18.15
CA TYR A 89 10.66 1.44 18.92
C TYR A 89 11.07 0.72 20.21
N ARG A 90 12.26 1.03 20.75
CA ARG A 90 12.78 0.38 21.95
C ARG A 90 11.76 0.47 23.09
N GLY A 91 11.47 -0.67 23.70
CA GLY A 91 10.53 -0.80 24.82
C GLY A 91 9.10 -1.16 24.42
N LEU A 92 8.75 -1.08 23.12
CA LEU A 92 7.49 -1.59 22.59
C LEU A 92 7.66 -3.03 22.10
N GLN A 93 6.58 -3.80 22.09
CA GLN A 93 6.55 -5.10 21.43
C GLN A 93 6.71 -4.91 19.91
N ILE A 94 7.69 -5.59 19.31
CA ILE A 94 7.95 -5.51 17.87
C ILE A 94 7.71 -6.88 17.23
N VAL A 95 6.97 -6.90 16.13
CA VAL A 95 6.71 -8.05 15.27
C VAL A 95 7.30 -7.74 13.89
N PHE A 96 8.45 -8.34 13.60
CA PHE A 96 9.04 -8.29 12.26
C PHE A 96 8.39 -9.34 11.36
N VAL A 97 8.11 -8.95 10.12
CA VAL A 97 7.62 -9.86 9.08
C VAL A 97 8.62 -9.89 7.92
N GLU A 98 9.49 -10.90 7.95
CA GLU A 98 10.58 -11.08 7.00
C GLU A 98 10.09 -11.71 5.69
N SER A 99 10.24 -10.98 4.58
CA SER A 99 9.99 -11.49 3.22
C SER A 99 11.19 -12.19 2.60
N GLY A 100 12.41 -11.92 3.07
CA GLY A 100 13.64 -12.36 2.45
C GLY A 100 14.10 -11.44 1.32
N ARG A 101 15.42 -11.25 1.23
CA ARG A 101 16.01 -10.38 0.20
C ARG A 101 15.77 -10.93 -1.20
N GLY A 102 15.24 -10.06 -2.06
CA GLY A 102 15.03 -10.39 -3.47
C GLY A 102 13.86 -11.35 -3.73
N ASP A 103 12.92 -11.52 -2.78
CA ASP A 103 11.70 -12.28 -3.03
C ASP A 103 10.90 -11.61 -4.17
N PRO A 104 10.80 -12.24 -5.37
CA PRO A 104 10.09 -11.66 -6.50
C PRO A 104 8.58 -11.65 -6.29
N TYR A 105 8.07 -12.23 -5.20
CA TYR A 105 6.65 -12.23 -4.82
C TYR A 105 6.37 -11.39 -3.57
N PHE A 106 7.33 -10.56 -3.13
CA PHE A 106 7.12 -9.61 -2.05
C PHE A 106 5.84 -8.77 -2.26
N ASN A 107 5.09 -8.60 -1.18
CA ASN A 107 3.84 -7.85 -1.15
C ASN A 107 3.69 -7.19 0.22
N TYR A 108 3.74 -5.85 0.25
CA TYR A 108 3.69 -5.08 1.49
C TYR A 108 2.37 -5.29 2.26
N ALA A 109 1.24 -5.26 1.58
CA ALA A 109 -0.09 -5.45 2.18
C ALA A 109 -0.20 -6.79 2.90
N ARG A 110 0.24 -7.87 2.25
CA ARG A 110 0.22 -9.22 2.81
C ARG A 110 1.13 -9.36 4.01
N ASN A 111 2.37 -8.88 3.93
CA ASN A 111 3.32 -8.97 5.03
C ASN A 111 2.84 -8.15 6.22
N SER A 112 2.28 -6.96 5.98
CA SER A 112 1.65 -6.14 7.02
C SER A 112 0.47 -6.87 7.67
N ASN A 113 -0.47 -7.39 6.89
CA ASN A 113 -1.63 -8.14 7.40
C ASN A 113 -1.22 -9.36 8.23
N ALA A 114 -0.22 -10.12 7.78
CA ALA A 114 0.29 -11.27 8.52
C ALA A 114 0.82 -10.88 9.90
N GLY A 115 1.55 -9.77 9.99
CA GLY A 115 2.03 -9.23 11.26
C GLY A 115 0.91 -8.69 12.16
N VAL A 116 -0.09 -8.03 11.57
CA VAL A 116 -1.27 -7.52 12.29
C VAL A 116 -2.08 -8.67 12.88
N GLU A 117 -2.41 -9.69 12.07
CA GLU A 117 -3.12 -10.89 12.54
C GLU A 117 -2.39 -11.57 13.69
N TYR A 118 -1.07 -11.71 13.55
CA TYR A 118 -0.22 -12.28 14.58
C TYR A 118 -0.26 -11.45 15.87
N ALA A 119 -0.11 -10.13 15.75
CA ALA A 119 -0.14 -9.21 16.87
C ALA A 119 -1.46 -9.29 17.66
N ILE A 120 -2.60 -9.31 16.96
CA ILE A 120 -3.93 -9.44 17.56
C ILE A 120 -4.03 -10.76 18.34
N ARG A 121 -3.65 -11.88 17.74
CA ARG A 121 -3.78 -13.21 18.35
C ARG A 121 -2.85 -13.41 19.54
N ARG A 122 -1.64 -12.85 19.49
CA ARG A 122 -0.58 -13.16 20.46
C ARG A 122 -0.53 -12.19 21.64
N HIS A 123 -0.91 -10.93 21.43
CA HIS A 123 -0.63 -9.84 22.37
C HIS A 123 -1.87 -9.07 22.82
N SER A 124 -3.02 -9.19 22.14
CA SER A 124 -4.24 -8.43 22.45
C SER A 124 -3.98 -6.92 22.69
N PRO A 125 -3.29 -6.22 21.76
CA PRO A 125 -2.90 -4.83 21.96
C PRO A 125 -4.10 -3.89 22.04
N LYS A 126 -3.89 -2.64 22.45
CA LYS A 126 -4.83 -1.52 22.22
C LYS A 126 -4.58 -0.86 20.86
N TRP A 127 -3.31 -0.74 20.49
CA TRP A 127 -2.87 -0.07 19.26
C TRP A 127 -1.87 -0.93 18.49
N ILE A 128 -1.98 -0.90 17.17
CA ILE A 128 -1.05 -1.54 16.25
C ILE A 128 -0.45 -0.48 15.35
N ILE A 129 0.87 -0.41 15.31
CA ILE A 129 1.63 0.46 14.42
C ILE A 129 2.19 -0.40 13.31
N ILE A 130 1.83 -0.13 12.06
CA ILE A 130 2.47 -0.72 10.89
C ILE A 130 3.49 0.30 10.40
N SER A 131 4.75 -0.07 10.42
CA SER A 131 5.87 0.83 10.10
C SER A 131 6.76 0.23 9.04
N ASN A 132 7.22 1.05 8.10
CA ASN A 132 8.30 0.66 7.20
C ASN A 132 9.58 0.38 8.00
N ASP A 133 10.52 -0.37 7.41
CA ASP A 133 11.81 -0.64 8.04
C ASP A 133 12.85 0.50 7.82
N ASP A 134 12.60 1.40 6.85
CA ASP A 134 13.47 2.53 6.53
C ASP A 134 13.10 3.83 7.27
N MET A 135 12.88 3.72 8.59
CA MET A 135 12.50 4.85 9.45
C MET A 135 13.69 5.44 10.23
N SER A 136 13.51 6.66 10.75
CA SER A 136 14.46 7.34 11.63
C SER A 136 13.74 7.95 12.84
N LYS A 137 14.34 7.79 14.03
CA LYS A 137 13.78 8.31 15.29
C LYS A 137 13.90 9.84 15.33
N VAL A 138 12.82 10.51 15.72
CA VAL A 138 12.84 11.93 16.11
C VAL A 138 12.41 12.07 17.56
N ASP A 139 11.23 11.55 17.92
CA ASP A 139 10.78 11.46 19.31
C ASP A 139 10.95 10.06 19.89
N GLU A 140 11.09 9.98 21.21
CA GLU A 140 11.11 8.71 21.95
C GLU A 140 9.73 8.02 21.94
N PRO A 141 9.65 6.67 21.97
CA PRO A 141 8.39 5.93 22.02
C PRO A 141 7.45 6.35 23.16
N SER A 142 7.99 6.86 24.27
CA SER A 142 7.20 7.36 25.40
C SER A 142 6.26 8.51 25.02
N VAL A 143 6.66 9.36 24.07
CA VAL A 143 5.82 10.46 23.55
C VAL A 143 4.60 9.89 22.81
N LEU A 144 4.82 8.85 22.00
CA LEU A 144 3.74 8.15 21.31
C LEU A 144 2.78 7.48 22.30
N LEU A 145 3.33 6.75 23.30
CA LEU A 145 2.52 6.10 24.34
C LEU A 145 1.68 7.12 25.11
N GLN A 146 2.26 8.26 25.49
CA GLN A 146 1.53 9.34 26.16
C GLN A 146 0.37 9.85 25.27
N GLY A 147 0.63 10.12 23.99
CA GLY A 147 -0.42 10.56 23.06
C GLY A 147 -1.55 9.53 22.92
N LEU A 148 -1.20 8.27 22.66
CA LEU A 148 -2.15 7.17 22.50
C LEU A 148 -2.97 6.88 23.76
N SER A 149 -2.40 7.09 24.96
CA SER A 149 -3.10 6.89 26.24
C SER A 149 -4.29 7.83 26.45
N THR A 150 -4.32 8.96 25.73
CA THR A 150 -5.41 9.95 25.80
C THR A 150 -6.59 9.60 24.88
N LEU A 151 -6.43 8.61 24.00
CA LEU A 151 -7.41 8.28 22.96
C LEU A 151 -8.24 7.05 23.35
N ASP A 152 -9.51 7.05 22.96
CA ASP A 152 -10.40 5.88 23.11
C ASP A 152 -10.20 4.91 21.93
N HIS A 153 -9.35 3.91 22.13
CA HIS A 153 -9.05 2.84 21.15
C HIS A 153 -10.29 2.05 20.68
N ARG A 154 -11.46 2.18 21.34
CA ARG A 154 -12.71 1.53 20.88
C ARG A 154 -13.49 2.37 19.88
N LYS A 155 -13.25 3.68 19.86
CA LYS A 155 -13.95 4.65 18.98
C LYS A 155 -13.05 5.15 17.86
N THR A 156 -11.76 5.32 18.15
CA THR A 156 -10.74 5.70 17.18
C THR A 156 -10.33 4.49 16.36
N ARG A 157 -10.33 4.62 15.03
CA ARG A 157 -9.85 3.60 14.10
C ARG A 157 -8.44 3.88 13.62
N LEU A 158 -8.14 5.15 13.32
CA LEU A 158 -6.88 5.61 12.74
C LEU A 158 -6.32 6.79 13.52
N VAL A 159 -5.00 6.79 13.69
CA VAL A 159 -4.26 7.89 14.33
C VAL A 159 -3.17 8.39 13.39
N TYR A 160 -3.15 9.69 13.13
CA TYR A 160 -2.06 10.33 12.39
C TYR A 160 -1.00 10.87 13.35
N PRO A 161 0.29 10.52 13.15
CA PRO A 161 1.38 11.24 13.80
C PRO A 161 1.53 12.64 13.21
N LEU A 162 1.80 13.62 14.07
CA LEU A 162 2.04 15.02 13.72
C LEU A 162 3.48 15.47 14.05
N PRO A 163 4.03 16.40 13.25
CA PRO A 163 3.41 17.06 12.11
C PRO A 163 3.44 16.18 10.84
N PRO A 164 2.58 16.46 9.84
CA PRO A 164 2.69 15.83 8.53
C PRO A 164 4.06 16.02 7.90
N THR A 165 4.54 14.98 7.20
CA THR A 165 5.77 15.01 6.40
C THR A 165 5.44 14.71 4.94
N SER A 166 6.43 14.70 4.05
CA SER A 166 6.21 14.29 2.65
C SER A 166 5.87 12.80 2.48
N TYR A 167 6.00 11.98 3.53
CA TYR A 167 5.89 10.52 3.45
C TYR A 167 4.93 9.90 4.47
N HIS A 168 4.38 10.67 5.41
CA HIS A 168 3.26 10.25 6.24
C HIS A 168 2.39 11.43 6.70
N SER A 169 1.13 11.14 6.99
CA SER A 169 0.10 12.11 7.40
C SER A 169 -0.12 13.28 6.42
N TYR A 170 0.37 13.17 5.18
CA TYR A 170 0.23 14.22 4.17
C TYR A 170 -1.10 14.14 3.45
N THR A 171 -1.61 15.31 3.10
CA THR A 171 -2.87 15.41 2.37
C THR A 171 -2.64 15.10 0.90
N VAL A 172 -3.55 14.32 0.33
CA VAL A 172 -3.68 14.07 -1.12
C VAL A 172 -5.14 14.19 -1.54
N CYS A 173 -5.38 14.09 -2.85
CA CYS A 173 -6.73 14.04 -3.38
C CYS A 173 -6.83 12.95 -4.45
N ILE A 174 -7.84 12.09 -4.37
CA ILE A 174 -8.26 11.29 -5.53
C ILE A 174 -8.91 12.24 -6.52
N ALA A 175 -8.45 12.20 -7.76
CA ALA A 175 -8.91 13.10 -8.81
C ALA A 175 -8.98 12.41 -10.17
N LYS A 176 -9.80 12.96 -11.06
CA LYS A 176 -9.89 12.55 -12.47
C LYS A 176 -9.03 13.48 -13.34
N PRO A 177 -8.03 12.98 -14.07
CA PRO A 177 -7.28 13.82 -15.01
C PRO A 177 -8.20 14.40 -16.09
N THR A 178 -8.06 15.69 -16.37
CA THR A 178 -8.85 16.36 -17.41
C THR A 178 -8.37 16.00 -18.81
N ARG A 179 -9.21 16.23 -19.83
CA ARG A 179 -8.80 16.11 -21.24
C ARG A 179 -7.59 17.00 -21.57
N LEU A 180 -7.50 18.19 -20.96
CA LEU A 180 -6.39 19.13 -21.12
C LEU A 180 -5.07 18.54 -20.60
N ARG A 181 -5.09 17.87 -19.44
CA ARG A 181 -3.93 17.14 -18.91
C ARG A 181 -3.39 16.14 -19.92
N ASN A 182 -4.29 15.33 -20.48
CA ASN A 182 -3.90 14.28 -21.42
C ASN A 182 -3.36 14.86 -22.74
N ALA A 183 -3.90 15.99 -23.20
CA ALA A 183 -3.36 16.70 -24.37
C ALA A 183 -1.97 17.28 -24.09
N LEU A 184 -1.77 17.92 -22.92
CA LEU A 184 -0.50 18.53 -22.53
C LEU A 184 0.61 17.49 -22.32
N TYR A 185 0.27 16.32 -21.81
CA TYR A 185 1.26 15.28 -21.47
C TYR A 185 1.52 14.31 -22.62
N ARG A 186 0.71 14.32 -23.68
CA ARG A 186 0.90 13.51 -24.88
C ARG A 186 2.22 13.77 -25.63
N PRO A 187 2.71 15.02 -25.78
CA PRO A 187 3.99 15.30 -26.44
C PRO A 187 5.22 15.20 -25.52
N LEU A 188 5.06 14.93 -24.21
CA LEU A 188 6.18 14.82 -23.28
C LEU A 188 6.97 13.51 -23.49
N VAL A 189 8.28 13.56 -23.25
CA VAL A 189 9.21 12.43 -23.37
C VAL A 189 8.84 11.28 -22.41
N GLU A 190 9.23 10.05 -22.74
CA GLU A 190 9.18 8.88 -21.85
C GLU A 190 9.70 9.28 -20.46
N PRO A 191 8.97 9.04 -19.35
CA PRO A 191 7.99 7.96 -19.13
C PRO A 191 6.49 8.34 -19.19
N PHE A 192 6.14 9.61 -19.47
CA PHE A 192 4.74 10.07 -19.38
C PHE A 192 3.83 9.51 -20.47
N SER A 193 4.35 9.38 -21.70
CA SER A 193 3.63 8.84 -22.85
C SER A 193 3.24 7.36 -22.65
N GLU A 194 4.13 6.57 -22.04
CA GLU A 194 3.93 5.15 -21.74
C GLU A 194 2.84 4.95 -20.70
N ARG A 195 2.92 5.69 -19.58
CA ARG A 195 1.91 5.68 -18.54
C ARG A 195 0.55 6.07 -19.12
N LEU A 196 0.48 7.10 -19.96
CA LEU A 196 -0.78 7.51 -20.60
C LEU A 196 -1.32 6.46 -21.59
N ARG A 197 -0.45 5.73 -22.29
CA ARG A 197 -0.85 4.61 -23.16
C ARG A 197 -1.45 3.46 -22.34
N LEU A 198 -0.77 3.05 -21.27
CA LEU A 198 -1.23 1.97 -20.39
C LEU A 198 -2.48 2.36 -19.61
N TYR A 199 -2.57 3.61 -19.13
CA TYR A 199 -3.78 4.14 -18.49
C TYR A 199 -4.98 4.07 -19.41
N ARG A 200 -4.83 4.42 -20.70
CA ARG A 200 -5.91 4.26 -21.68
C ARG A 200 -6.25 2.79 -21.92
N LYS A 201 -5.25 1.93 -22.13
CA LYS A 201 -5.45 0.49 -22.35
C LYS A 201 -6.24 -0.16 -21.20
N PHE A 202 -5.89 0.17 -19.96
CA PHE A 202 -6.48 -0.43 -18.76
C PHE A 202 -7.56 0.44 -18.11
N GLN A 203 -8.04 1.48 -18.81
CA GLN A 203 -9.15 2.34 -18.36
C GLN A 203 -8.89 2.94 -16.96
N VAL A 204 -7.71 3.47 -16.71
CA VAL A 204 -7.39 4.19 -15.46
C VAL A 204 -7.97 5.60 -15.55
N GLU A 205 -8.95 5.91 -14.70
CA GLU A 205 -9.66 7.18 -14.66
C GLU A 205 -9.31 8.05 -13.45
N TYR A 206 -9.01 7.41 -12.33
CA TYR A 206 -8.70 8.02 -11.05
C TYR A 206 -7.23 7.82 -10.72
N ASP A 207 -6.62 8.87 -10.18
CA ASP A 207 -5.24 8.89 -9.71
C ASP A 207 -5.14 9.88 -8.53
N VAL A 208 -4.00 9.90 -7.84
CA VAL A 208 -3.70 10.98 -6.89
C VAL A 208 -3.33 12.25 -7.67
N GLY A 209 -4.08 13.32 -7.42
CA GLY A 209 -3.91 14.64 -8.02
C GLY A 209 -3.29 15.67 -7.08
N PRO A 210 -2.67 16.73 -7.62
CA PRO A 210 -2.09 17.81 -6.82
C PRO A 210 -3.17 18.66 -6.12
N LEU A 211 -2.89 19.03 -4.86
CA LEU A 211 -3.78 19.84 -4.02
C LEU A 211 -3.69 21.35 -4.27
N SER A 212 -2.66 21.84 -4.93
CA SER A 212 -2.46 23.26 -5.17
C SER A 212 -1.58 23.50 -6.41
N GLY A 213 -1.41 24.76 -6.79
CA GLY A 213 -0.59 25.15 -7.93
C GLY A 213 -1.28 25.02 -9.29
N PRO A 214 -0.57 25.40 -10.37
CA PRO A 214 -1.14 25.46 -11.72
C PRO A 214 -1.58 24.08 -12.23
N PHE A 215 -0.89 23.02 -11.83
CA PHE A 215 -1.22 21.65 -12.22
C PHE A 215 -2.52 21.13 -11.60
N ALA A 216 -3.00 21.70 -10.48
CA ALA A 216 -4.27 21.30 -9.89
C ALA A 216 -5.47 21.49 -10.84
N LYS A 217 -5.41 22.49 -11.72
CA LYS A 217 -6.46 22.76 -12.73
C LYS A 217 -6.53 21.68 -13.81
N LEU A 218 -5.49 20.84 -13.94
CA LEU A 218 -5.46 19.71 -14.85
C LEU A 218 -6.18 18.48 -14.31
N TYR A 219 -6.74 18.54 -13.09
CA TYR A 219 -7.43 17.43 -12.45
C TYR A 219 -8.77 17.91 -11.85
N THR A 220 -9.82 17.13 -12.04
CA THR A 220 -11.09 17.30 -11.34
C THR A 220 -11.02 16.55 -10.02
N ARG A 221 -11.01 17.28 -8.90
CA ARG A 221 -10.93 16.70 -7.56
C ARG A 221 -12.20 15.95 -7.19
N ILE A 222 -12.04 14.82 -6.52
CA ILE A 222 -13.16 13.98 -6.07
C ILE A 222 -13.22 14.01 -4.55
N HIS A 223 -12.15 13.56 -3.89
CA HIS A 223 -12.10 13.51 -2.43
C HIS A 223 -10.70 13.83 -1.91
N THR A 224 -10.62 14.61 -0.84
CA THR A 224 -9.36 15.01 -0.20
C THR A 224 -9.24 14.30 1.14
N PHE A 225 -8.08 13.71 1.40
CA PHE A 225 -7.83 12.90 2.59
C PHE A 225 -6.34 12.90 2.90
N ARG A 226 -5.98 12.45 4.10
CA ARG A 226 -4.58 12.24 4.49
C ARG A 226 -4.16 10.81 4.20
N LEU A 227 -2.92 10.61 3.77
CA LEU A 227 -2.31 9.29 3.64
C LEU A 227 -1.53 8.94 4.90
N THR A 228 -1.59 7.67 5.30
CA THR A 228 -0.74 7.13 6.35
C THR A 228 0.71 7.02 5.91
N GLY A 229 0.95 6.52 4.69
CA GLY A 229 2.28 6.44 4.09
C GLY A 229 3.23 5.53 4.89
N SER A 230 4.40 6.04 5.30
CA SER A 230 5.46 5.24 5.94
C SER A 230 5.13 4.73 7.35
N ILE A 231 4.06 5.22 7.97
CA ILE A 231 3.60 4.78 9.28
C ILE A 231 2.06 4.82 9.36
N THR A 232 1.47 3.71 9.76
CA THR A 232 0.01 3.55 9.92
C THR A 232 -0.29 3.12 11.35
N ILE A 233 -1.06 3.92 12.11
CA ILE A 233 -1.39 3.62 13.50
C ILE A 233 -2.89 3.34 13.61
N LEU A 234 -3.24 2.10 13.94
CA LEU A 234 -4.63 1.62 13.99
C LEU A 234 -4.98 1.11 15.37
N SER A 235 -6.26 1.22 15.74
CA SER A 235 -6.73 0.55 16.95
C SER A 235 -6.87 -0.96 16.74
N ALA A 236 -6.63 -1.72 17.80
CA ALA A 236 -6.85 -3.16 17.80
C ALA A 236 -8.33 -3.51 17.55
N ALA A 237 -9.25 -2.66 18.01
CA ALA A 237 -10.68 -2.83 17.77
C ALA A 237 -11.01 -2.79 16.27
N TYR A 238 -10.48 -1.81 15.54
CA TYR A 238 -10.65 -1.74 14.09
C TYR A 238 -9.98 -2.91 13.38
N THR A 239 -8.71 -3.18 13.68
CA THR A 239 -7.98 -4.26 13.01
C THR A 239 -8.61 -5.64 13.25
N ALA A 240 -9.17 -5.90 14.44
CA ALA A 240 -9.95 -7.11 14.71
C ALA A 240 -11.27 -7.16 13.91
N SER A 241 -11.96 -6.03 13.72
CA SER A 241 -13.21 -5.96 12.94
C SER A 241 -13.03 -6.35 11.47
N VAL A 242 -11.80 -6.20 10.93
CA VAL A 242 -11.41 -6.63 9.59
C VAL A 242 -10.57 -7.92 9.60
N ALA A 243 -10.62 -8.67 10.70
CA ALA A 243 -9.88 -9.94 10.89
C ALA A 243 -8.37 -9.84 10.59
N GLY A 244 -7.75 -8.70 10.90
CA GLY A 244 -6.34 -8.40 10.62
C GLY A 244 -6.01 -8.12 9.14
N LYS A 245 -6.99 -8.17 8.25
CA LYS A 245 -6.88 -7.84 6.82
C LYS A 245 -7.06 -6.34 6.59
N VAL A 246 -6.13 -5.56 7.13
CA VAL A 246 -6.16 -4.10 7.05
C VAL A 246 -5.98 -3.60 5.61
N PHE A 247 -5.01 -4.16 4.90
CA PHE A 247 -4.75 -3.82 3.51
C PHE A 247 -5.34 -4.87 2.56
N ASP A 248 -5.78 -4.45 1.37
CA ASP A 248 -6.19 -5.38 0.31
C ASP A 248 -4.94 -6.01 -0.33
N GLU A 249 -4.77 -7.33 -0.15
CA GLU A 249 -3.59 -8.07 -0.63
C GLU A 249 -3.53 -8.23 -2.16
N THR A 250 -4.54 -7.78 -2.89
CA THR A 250 -4.52 -7.75 -4.36
C THR A 250 -3.55 -6.68 -4.86
N TYR A 251 -3.40 -5.56 -4.12
CA TYR A 251 -2.31 -4.62 -4.38
C TYR A 251 -0.97 -5.32 -4.18
N ILE A 252 -0.03 -5.09 -5.09
CA ILE A 252 1.28 -5.72 -5.03
C ILE A 252 2.19 -4.92 -4.09
N ASN A 253 2.45 -3.65 -4.44
CA ASN A 253 3.16 -2.66 -3.63
C ASN A 253 2.80 -1.27 -4.19
N SER A 254 2.33 -0.35 -3.34
CA SER A 254 1.69 0.94 -3.68
C SER A 254 0.18 0.87 -3.88
N VAL A 255 -0.51 1.94 -3.46
CA VAL A 255 -1.97 2.18 -3.53
C VAL A 255 -2.77 1.44 -2.44
N GLU A 256 -2.21 0.48 -1.72
CA GLU A 256 -2.86 -0.14 -0.56
C GLU A 256 -3.12 0.87 0.58
N ASP A 257 -2.18 1.77 0.82
CA ASP A 257 -2.28 2.84 1.81
C ASP A 257 -3.26 3.94 1.36
N VAL A 258 -3.29 4.22 0.05
CA VAL A 258 -4.28 5.10 -0.59
C VAL A 258 -5.70 4.55 -0.39
N ASP A 259 -5.92 3.28 -0.69
CA ASP A 259 -7.23 2.62 -0.55
C ASP A 259 -7.70 2.57 0.91
N LEU A 260 -6.81 2.19 1.85
CA LEU A 260 -7.10 2.20 3.28
C LEU A 260 -7.44 3.61 3.78
N SER A 261 -6.57 4.58 3.48
CA SER A 261 -6.71 5.94 3.98
C SER A 261 -7.95 6.63 3.41
N LEU A 262 -8.24 6.40 2.12
CA LEU A 262 -9.47 6.86 1.48
C LEU A 262 -10.69 6.29 2.19
N THR A 263 -10.72 4.97 2.40
CA THR A 263 -11.83 4.28 3.07
C THR A 263 -12.07 4.83 4.47
N LEU A 264 -11.02 4.97 5.29
CA LEU A 264 -11.14 5.47 6.66
C LEU A 264 -11.50 6.96 6.73
N SER A 265 -11.09 7.76 5.72
CA SER A 265 -11.42 9.19 5.66
C SER A 265 -12.91 9.49 5.49
N LEU A 266 -13.72 8.49 5.13
CA LEU A 266 -15.17 8.62 4.98
C LEU A 266 -15.89 8.64 6.33
N GLU A 267 -15.20 8.27 7.41
CA GLU A 267 -15.68 8.34 8.79
C GLU A 267 -14.73 9.20 9.64
N PRO A 268 -14.63 10.52 9.38
CA PRO A 268 -13.64 11.40 10.00
C PRO A 268 -13.75 11.46 11.53
N GLN A 269 -14.93 11.21 12.10
CA GLN A 269 -15.14 11.11 13.55
C GLN A 269 -14.37 9.97 14.23
N THR A 270 -13.87 9.01 13.45
CA THR A 270 -13.08 7.87 13.95
C THR A 270 -11.57 8.09 13.82
N ILE A 271 -11.15 9.26 13.33
CA ILE A 271 -9.75 9.61 13.12
C ILE A 271 -9.29 10.52 14.25
N ALA A 272 -8.10 10.25 14.79
CA ALA A 272 -7.44 11.09 15.77
C ALA A 272 -6.02 11.47 15.32
N GLU A 273 -5.39 12.33 16.11
CA GLU A 273 -4.03 12.81 15.87
C GLU A 273 -3.23 12.72 17.17
N VAL A 274 -1.92 12.47 17.05
CA VAL A 274 -0.99 12.52 18.17
C VAL A 274 0.24 13.32 17.78
N ASN A 275 0.73 14.14 18.71
CA ASN A 275 1.98 14.88 18.54
C ASN A 275 3.17 13.93 18.75
N TYR A 276 3.52 13.20 17.70
CA TYR A 276 4.64 12.26 17.69
C TYR A 276 5.41 12.42 16.39
N ARG A 277 6.65 12.88 16.50
CA ARG A 277 7.53 13.09 15.35
C ARG A 277 8.31 11.82 15.06
N ILE A 278 8.30 11.45 13.78
CA ILE A 278 9.12 10.38 13.22
C ILE A 278 9.55 10.81 11.82
N ALA A 279 10.67 10.28 11.32
CA ALA A 279 11.16 10.55 9.98
C ALA A 279 11.35 9.24 9.22
N ASP A 280 11.49 9.33 7.90
CA ASP A 280 11.76 8.22 6.99
C ASP A 280 13.04 8.49 6.17
N MET A 281 13.68 7.43 5.68
CA MET A 281 14.91 7.48 4.89
C MET A 281 14.65 7.39 3.38
N VAL A 282 13.40 7.61 2.93
CA VAL A 282 12.95 7.68 1.53
C VAL A 282 13.54 6.61 0.61
N GLY A 283 12.85 5.47 0.49
CA GLY A 283 13.21 4.45 -0.51
C GLY A 283 14.53 3.76 -0.21
N GLY A 284 14.94 3.71 1.07
CA GLY A 284 16.14 3.04 1.50
C GLY A 284 16.08 1.53 1.24
N THR A 285 14.90 0.93 1.35
CA THR A 285 14.70 -0.53 1.23
C THR A 285 14.37 -0.98 -0.19
N ILE A 286 13.58 -0.19 -0.94
CA ILE A 286 13.05 -0.58 -2.27
C ILE A 286 13.58 0.27 -3.43
N GLY A 287 14.49 1.22 -3.15
CA GLY A 287 15.05 2.16 -4.12
C GLY A 287 14.14 3.38 -4.38
N GLY A 288 14.75 4.45 -4.90
CA GLY A 288 14.08 5.71 -5.20
C GLY A 288 13.14 5.65 -6.42
N PHE A 289 12.60 6.80 -6.81
CA PHE A 289 11.75 6.94 -7.99
C PHE A 289 12.51 6.53 -9.27
N SER A 290 11.93 5.62 -10.05
CA SER A 290 12.51 5.12 -11.31
C SER A 290 11.44 4.80 -12.34
N ARG A 291 11.79 4.78 -13.63
CA ARG A 291 10.87 4.37 -14.72
C ARG A 291 10.25 3.00 -14.45
N THR A 292 11.06 2.03 -14.01
CA THR A 292 10.59 0.68 -13.69
C THR A 292 9.62 0.66 -12.51
N ARG A 293 9.87 1.45 -11.46
CA ARG A 293 8.94 1.60 -10.33
C ARG A 293 7.62 2.21 -10.77
N THR A 294 7.65 3.31 -11.52
CA THR A 294 6.43 3.94 -12.07
C THR A 294 5.65 2.96 -12.95
N LEU A 295 6.31 2.15 -13.78
CA LEU A 295 5.64 1.15 -14.59
C LEU A 295 4.99 0.05 -13.74
N ARG A 296 5.65 -0.45 -12.68
CA ARG A 296 5.08 -1.47 -11.78
C ARG A 296 3.88 -0.96 -10.99
N GLU A 297 3.87 0.32 -10.61
CA GLU A 297 2.77 0.96 -9.89
C GLU A 297 1.47 1.00 -10.70
N ILE A 298 1.54 0.95 -12.04
CA ILE A 298 0.35 1.01 -12.92
C ILE A 298 -0.62 -0.14 -12.61
N ALA A 299 -0.13 -1.36 -12.36
CA ALA A 299 -0.99 -2.49 -12.02
C ALA A 299 -1.89 -2.21 -10.81
N ASN A 300 -1.34 -1.55 -9.77
CA ASN A 300 -2.09 -1.16 -8.58
C ASN A 300 -3.15 -0.10 -8.90
N TRP A 301 -2.82 0.90 -9.72
CA TRP A 301 -3.80 1.89 -10.19
C TRP A 301 -4.91 1.28 -11.04
N VAL A 302 -4.59 0.28 -11.86
CA VAL A 302 -5.59 -0.49 -12.61
C VAL A 302 -6.53 -1.20 -11.66
N TYR A 303 -6.00 -1.87 -10.62
CA TYR A 303 -6.83 -2.55 -9.64
C TYR A 303 -7.71 -1.56 -8.85
N PHE A 304 -7.16 -0.45 -8.37
CA PHE A 304 -7.91 0.60 -7.68
C PHE A 304 -9.10 1.11 -8.53
N ASN A 305 -8.86 1.37 -9.81
CA ASN A 305 -9.90 1.83 -10.73
C ASN A 305 -10.92 0.73 -11.06
N HIS A 306 -10.47 -0.52 -11.21
CA HIS A 306 -11.36 -1.66 -11.39
C HIS A 306 -12.26 -1.87 -10.16
N LYS A 307 -11.72 -1.75 -8.95
CA LYS A 307 -12.46 -1.77 -7.69
C LYS A 307 -13.50 -0.65 -7.63
N ALA A 308 -13.09 0.59 -7.90
CA ALA A 308 -13.98 1.76 -7.88
C ALA A 308 -15.15 1.63 -8.86
N ARG A 309 -14.94 1.07 -10.06
CA ARG A 309 -16.03 0.84 -11.04
C ARG A 309 -17.01 -0.24 -10.61
N ASN A 310 -16.53 -1.33 -10.03
CA ASN A 310 -17.35 -2.51 -9.77
C ASN A 310 -17.99 -2.54 -8.39
N GLN A 311 -17.38 -1.85 -7.41
CA GLN A 311 -17.83 -1.83 -6.02
C GLN A 311 -18.30 -0.43 -5.59
N GLY A 312 -18.18 0.56 -6.48
CA GLY A 312 -18.18 1.96 -6.10
C GLY A 312 -16.94 2.32 -5.29
N PHE A 313 -16.71 3.61 -5.07
CA PHE A 313 -16.05 3.99 -3.83
C PHE A 313 -17.05 3.61 -2.72
N THR A 314 -16.65 2.78 -1.77
CA THR A 314 -17.54 2.04 -0.84
C THR A 314 -18.33 2.89 0.16
N HIS A 315 -18.71 4.14 -0.17
CA HIS A 315 -19.57 4.95 0.67
C HIS A 315 -20.38 5.98 -0.14
N PRO A 316 -21.67 6.21 0.18
CA PRO A 316 -22.57 7.16 -0.51
C PRO A 316 -22.13 8.64 -0.50
N GLY A 317 -21.00 8.98 0.14
CA GLY A 317 -20.42 10.32 0.17
C GLY A 317 -19.46 10.63 -0.99
N ILE A 318 -19.01 9.61 -1.74
CA ILE A 318 -18.25 9.82 -2.97
C ILE A 318 -19.23 9.63 -4.12
N THR A 319 -19.78 10.73 -4.63
CA THR A 319 -20.64 10.66 -5.81
C THR A 319 -19.80 10.23 -7.01
N ASN A 320 -20.08 9.03 -7.52
CA ASN A 320 -19.68 8.69 -8.88
C ASN A 320 -20.24 9.79 -9.80
N PRO A 321 -19.43 10.40 -10.70
CA PRO A 321 -20.03 11.16 -11.78
C PRO A 321 -20.97 10.21 -12.54
N PRO A 322 -22.14 10.71 -12.99
CA PRO A 322 -23.11 9.85 -13.68
C PRO A 322 -22.42 9.14 -14.86
N PRO A 323 -22.80 7.88 -15.15
CA PRO A 323 -22.30 7.19 -16.32
C PRO A 323 -22.61 8.07 -17.53
N HIS A 324 -21.57 8.44 -18.27
CA HIS A 324 -21.71 9.23 -19.47
C HIS A 324 -22.60 8.49 -20.47
N GLU A 325 -23.73 9.11 -20.84
CA GLU A 325 -24.49 8.79 -22.07
C GLU A 325 -23.65 9.04 -23.33
#